data_AF-A0A5C0DX86-F1
#
_entry.id   AF-A0A5C0DX86-F1
#
_cell.length_a   1.000
_cell.length_b   1.000
_cell.length_c   1.000
_cell.angle_alpha   90.00
_cell.angle_beta   90.00
_cell.angle_gamma   90.00
#
_symmetry.space_group_name_H-M   'P 1'
#
loop_
_entity.id
_entity.type
_entity.pdbx_description
1 polymer ?
#
loop_
_entity_poly.entity_id
_entity_poly.type
_entity_poly.pdbx_seq_one_letter_code
_entity_poly.pdbx_strand_id
1 'polypeptide(L)'
;MGFIVNQAVDITERKNLEEKLKASNERNGILLRAIPEAIKSGAGRHSTDELEFLVKSLTENPIVDRQSIETLIRLEVQVRENSAKMQQVEKMLFWEDSSLMSRVKALEVYQQNDDENWEQLAESRNKINDLSKIVGILTSIRGGLKSWFIMFIIFQMLGIFVIDVGVRYLNNKAIPVCLEPGFNLSSKS
;
A
#
# COMPACT_ATOMS: atom_id res chain seq x y z
N MET A 1 -4.34 -26.02 -17.14
CA MET A 1 -5.68 -26.34 -16.60
C MET A 1 -6.66 -25.15 -16.61
N GLY A 2 -6.23 -23.91 -16.34
CA GLY A 2 -7.14 -22.75 -16.19
C GLY A 2 -7.88 -22.24 -17.44
N PHE A 3 -7.33 -22.44 -18.65
CA PHE A 3 -7.95 -21.95 -19.90
C PHE A 3 -9.28 -22.66 -20.23
N ILE A 4 -9.35 -23.98 -19.99
CA ILE A 4 -10.55 -24.79 -20.31
C ILE A 4 -11.69 -24.48 -19.34
N VAL A 5 -11.38 -24.21 -18.07
CA VAL A 5 -12.38 -23.89 -17.03
C VAL A 5 -13.04 -22.54 -17.31
N ASN A 6 -12.26 -21.50 -17.64
CA ASN A 6 -12.81 -20.19 -17.95
C ASN A 6 -13.68 -20.20 -19.22
N GLN A 7 -13.26 -20.95 -20.25
CA GLN A 7 -14.05 -21.08 -21.48
C GLN A 7 -15.35 -21.85 -21.26
N ALA A 8 -15.34 -22.88 -20.41
CA ALA A 8 -16.55 -23.63 -20.05
C ALA A 8 -17.55 -22.81 -19.23
N VAL A 9 -17.06 -21.92 -18.34
CA VAL A 9 -17.91 -20.98 -17.59
C VAL A 9 -18.57 -19.97 -18.53
N ASP A 10 -17.78 -19.35 -19.43
CA ASP A 10 -18.27 -18.38 -20.41
C ASP A 10 -19.34 -18.98 -21.36
N ILE A 11 -19.14 -20.21 -21.83
CA ILE A 11 -20.12 -20.94 -22.66
C ILE A 11 -21.41 -21.24 -21.88
N THR A 12 -21.28 -21.66 -20.62
CA THR A 12 -22.43 -22.02 -19.77
C THR A 12 -23.27 -20.79 -19.43
N GLU A 13 -22.63 -19.67 -19.13
CA GLU A 13 -23.32 -18.41 -18.81
C GLU A 13 -24.02 -17.82 -20.03
N ARG A 14 -23.35 -17.82 -21.19
CA ARG A 14 -23.96 -17.38 -22.45
C ARG A 14 -25.20 -18.21 -22.78
N LYS A 15 -25.14 -19.53 -22.60
CA LYS A 15 -26.27 -20.43 -22.82
C LYS A 15 -27.43 -20.16 -21.86
N ASN A 16 -27.15 -19.88 -20.59
CA ASN A 16 -28.16 -19.54 -19.59
C ASN A 16 -28.88 -18.21 -19.91
N LEU A 17 -28.12 -17.21 -20.39
CA LEU A 17 -28.70 -15.93 -20.83
C LEU A 17 -29.55 -16.10 -22.09
N GLU A 18 -29.09 -16.88 -23.07
CA GLU A 18 -29.88 -17.22 -24.27
C GLU A 18 -31.18 -17.96 -23.91
N GLU A 19 -31.14 -18.91 -22.97
CA GLU A 19 -32.33 -19.63 -22.51
C GLU A 19 -33.32 -18.73 -21.77
N LYS A 20 -32.85 -17.88 -20.85
CA LYS A 20 -33.71 -16.91 -20.14
C LYS A 20 -34.38 -15.95 -21.11
N LEU A 21 -33.63 -15.48 -22.10
CA LEU A 21 -34.15 -14.57 -23.11
C LEU A 21 -35.14 -15.26 -24.04
N LYS A 22 -34.86 -16.49 -24.49
CA LYS A 22 -35.80 -17.30 -25.28
C LYS A 22 -37.10 -17.54 -24.53
N ALA A 23 -37.03 -17.91 -23.25
CA ALA A 23 -38.20 -18.09 -22.41
C ALA A 23 -38.97 -16.79 -22.15
N SER A 24 -38.28 -15.63 -22.14
CA SER A 24 -38.94 -14.31 -22.05
C SER A 24 -39.60 -13.92 -23.36
N ASN A 25 -38.96 -14.18 -24.50
CA ASN A 25 -39.48 -13.91 -25.82
C ASN A 25 -40.69 -14.79 -26.16
N GLU A 26 -40.65 -16.06 -25.77
CA GLU A 26 -41.78 -16.98 -25.91
C GLU A 26 -42.97 -16.54 -25.07
N ARG A 27 -42.74 -16.12 -23.81
CA ARG A 27 -43.78 -15.52 -22.97
C ARG A 27 -44.36 -14.24 -23.58
N ASN A 28 -43.53 -13.34 -24.09
CA ASN A 28 -44.00 -12.13 -24.77
C ASN A 28 -44.78 -12.45 -26.05
N GLY A 29 -44.35 -13.44 -26.83
CA GLY A 29 -45.07 -13.90 -28.02
C GLY A 29 -46.43 -14.49 -27.70
N ILE A 30 -46.55 -15.27 -26.62
CA ILE A 30 -47.83 -15.80 -26.14
C ILE A 30 -48.74 -14.66 -25.66
N LEU A 31 -48.21 -13.69 -24.92
CA LEU A 31 -48.97 -12.52 -24.45
C LEU A 31 -49.46 -11.67 -25.64
N LEU A 32 -48.60 -11.40 -26.62
CA LEU A 32 -48.96 -10.66 -27.84
C LEU A 32 -50.03 -11.38 -28.66
N ARG A 33 -50.01 -12.72 -28.71
CA ARG A 33 -51.04 -13.52 -29.38
C ARG A 33 -52.35 -13.61 -28.58
N ALA A 34 -52.30 -13.53 -27.25
CA ALA A 34 -53.47 -13.58 -26.38
C ALA A 34 -54.21 -12.23 -26.30
N ILE A 35 -53.53 -11.10 -26.56
CA ILE A 35 -54.14 -9.77 -26.55
C ILE A 35 -55.34 -9.67 -27.53
N PRO A 36 -55.24 -10.08 -28.81
CA PRO A 36 -56.37 -10.09 -29.74
C PRO A 36 -57.54 -10.98 -29.29
N GLU A 37 -57.26 -12.15 -28.71
CA GLU A 37 -58.30 -13.06 -28.19
C GLU A 37 -59.04 -12.47 -26.98
N ALA A 38 -58.31 -11.80 -26.08
CA ALA A 38 -58.88 -11.10 -24.94
C ALA A 38 -59.70 -9.85 -25.34
N ILE A 39 -59.28 -9.15 -26.40
CA ILE A 39 -60.01 -8.01 -26.96
C ILE A 39 -61.34 -8.48 -27.58
N LYS A 40 -61.35 -9.62 -28.28
CA LYS A 40 -62.55 -10.21 -28.89
C LYS A 40 -63.59 -10.68 -27.85
N SER A 41 -63.15 -11.07 -26.65
CA SER A 41 -64.05 -11.52 -25.57
C SER A 41 -64.52 -10.39 -24.63
N GLY A 42 -63.85 -9.22 -24.64
CA GLY A 42 -63.99 -8.19 -23.60
C GLY A 42 -64.93 -7.01 -23.86
N ALA A 43 -64.93 -6.33 -25.02
CA ALA A 43 -65.76 -5.12 -25.20
C ALA A 43 -65.87 -4.60 -26.65
N GLY A 44 -67.10 -4.31 -27.09
CA GLY A 44 -67.45 -2.99 -27.64
C GLY A 44 -66.73 -2.43 -28.89
N ARG A 45 -66.80 -3.13 -30.02
CA ARG A 45 -67.14 -2.68 -31.40
C ARG A 45 -66.67 -1.33 -32.01
N HIS A 46 -65.74 -0.52 -31.48
CA HIS A 46 -65.35 0.72 -32.20
C HIS A 46 -63.85 1.11 -32.25
N SER A 47 -62.95 0.42 -31.56
CA SER A 47 -61.49 0.70 -31.58
C SER A 47 -60.63 -0.56 -31.76
N THR A 48 -61.26 -1.69 -32.10
CA THR A 48 -60.61 -3.02 -32.12
C THR A 48 -59.76 -3.25 -33.36
N ASP A 49 -60.11 -2.68 -34.51
CA ASP A 49 -59.49 -3.03 -35.79
C ASP A 49 -58.10 -2.38 -35.94
N GLU A 50 -57.94 -1.14 -35.46
CA GLU A 50 -56.65 -0.45 -35.42
C GLU A 50 -55.70 -1.07 -34.39
N LEU A 51 -56.23 -1.48 -33.23
CA LEU A 51 -55.46 -2.18 -32.21
C LEU A 51 -55.07 -3.60 -32.66
N GLU A 52 -55.96 -4.33 -33.33
CA GLU A 52 -55.67 -5.64 -33.94
C GLU A 52 -54.63 -5.50 -35.06
N PHE A 53 -54.69 -4.45 -35.87
CA PHE A 53 -53.68 -4.14 -36.87
C PHE A 53 -52.32 -3.81 -36.26
N LEU A 54 -52.27 -2.98 -35.21
CA LEU A 54 -51.01 -2.64 -34.52
C LEU A 54 -50.40 -3.85 -33.83
N VAL A 55 -51.20 -4.70 -33.18
CA VAL A 55 -50.73 -5.94 -32.56
C VAL A 55 -50.22 -6.91 -33.61
N LYS A 56 -50.92 -7.05 -34.74
CA LYS A 56 -50.47 -7.85 -35.88
C LYS A 56 -49.16 -7.32 -36.46
N SER A 57 -49.05 -6.00 -36.64
CA SER A 57 -47.85 -5.35 -37.14
C SER A 57 -46.65 -5.50 -36.19
N LEU A 58 -46.84 -5.40 -34.86
CA LEU A 58 -45.78 -5.64 -33.87
C LEU A 58 -45.39 -7.13 -33.78
N THR A 59 -46.33 -8.03 -34.05
CA THR A 59 -46.08 -9.48 -34.06
C THR A 59 -45.32 -9.90 -35.33
N GLU A 60 -45.63 -9.27 -36.47
CA GLU A 60 -44.96 -9.52 -37.76
C GLU A 60 -43.60 -8.79 -37.86
N ASN A 61 -43.46 -7.62 -37.22
CA ASN A 61 -42.22 -6.84 -37.15
C ASN A 61 -41.91 -6.50 -35.69
N PRO A 62 -41.18 -7.38 -34.95
CA PRO A 62 -40.81 -7.09 -33.58
C PRO A 62 -39.91 -5.84 -33.53
N ILE A 63 -40.21 -4.92 -32.59
CA ILE A 63 -39.45 -3.67 -32.38
C ILE A 63 -37.97 -3.95 -32.07
N VAL A 64 -37.68 -5.13 -31.52
CA VAL A 64 -36.32 -5.57 -31.22
C VAL A 64 -35.94 -6.68 -32.19
N ASP A 65 -35.11 -6.32 -33.16
CA ASP A 65 -34.54 -7.29 -34.11
C ASP A 65 -33.57 -8.25 -33.41
N ARG A 66 -33.54 -9.50 -33.87
CA ARG A 66 -32.73 -10.58 -33.26
C ARG A 66 -31.24 -10.25 -33.28
N GLN A 67 -30.77 -9.52 -34.28
CA GLN A 67 -29.39 -9.07 -34.39
C GLN A 67 -29.05 -7.99 -33.33
N SER A 68 -30.03 -7.15 -32.97
CA SER A 68 -29.90 -6.15 -31.91
C SER A 68 -29.77 -6.81 -30.52
N ILE A 69 -30.42 -7.95 -30.34
CA ILE A 69 -30.31 -8.74 -29.10
C ILE A 69 -28.94 -9.42 -28.99
N GLU A 70 -28.47 -10.06 -30.05
CA GLU A 70 -27.16 -10.73 -30.04
C GLU A 70 -26.01 -9.74 -29.82
N THR A 71 -26.12 -8.54 -30.39
CA THR A 71 -25.15 -7.46 -30.17
C THR A 71 -25.22 -6.94 -28.73
N LEU A 72 -26.42 -6.78 -28.16
CA LEU A 72 -26.59 -6.38 -26.76
C LEU A 72 -26.00 -7.40 -25.78
N ILE A 73 -26.23 -8.69 -26.00
CA ILE A 73 -25.67 -9.77 -25.17
C ILE A 73 -24.14 -9.75 -25.26
N ARG A 74 -23.57 -9.62 -26.46
CA ARG A 74 -22.11 -9.52 -26.64
C ARG A 74 -21.51 -8.32 -25.91
N LEU A 75 -22.18 -7.17 -26.00
CA LEU A 75 -21.78 -5.95 -25.30
C LEU A 75 -21.84 -6.12 -23.79
N GLU A 76 -22.90 -6.72 -23.25
CA GLU A 76 -23.03 -6.97 -21.82
C GLU A 76 -21.90 -7.89 -21.30
N VAL A 77 -21.60 -8.97 -22.04
CA VAL A 77 -20.50 -9.89 -21.70
C VAL A 77 -19.16 -9.15 -21.72
N GLN A 78 -18.88 -8.35 -22.76
CA GLN A 78 -17.66 -7.54 -22.82
C GLN A 78 -17.55 -6.53 -21.69
N VAL A 79 -18.64 -5.86 -21.33
CA VAL A 79 -18.66 -4.90 -20.23
C VAL A 79 -18.35 -5.59 -18.90
N ARG A 80 -18.90 -6.78 -18.66
CA ARG A 80 -18.59 -7.56 -17.45
C ARG A 80 -17.16 -8.08 -17.43
N GLU A 81 -16.64 -8.53 -18.56
CA GLU A 81 -15.24 -8.97 -18.68
C GLU A 81 -14.28 -7.80 -18.44
N ASN A 82 -14.54 -6.65 -19.04
CA ASN A 82 -13.75 -5.44 -18.82
C ASN A 82 -13.84 -4.95 -17.37
N SER A 83 -15.01 -5.06 -16.73
CA SER A 83 -15.17 -4.76 -15.31
C SER A 83 -14.33 -5.69 -14.42
N ALA A 84 -14.30 -7.00 -14.70
CA ALA A 84 -13.47 -7.95 -13.98
C ALA A 84 -11.96 -7.67 -14.17
N LYS A 85 -11.53 -7.34 -15.40
CA LYS A 85 -10.15 -6.92 -15.68
C LYS A 85 -9.78 -5.64 -14.94
N MET A 86 -10.69 -4.66 -14.90
CA MET A 86 -10.49 -3.40 -14.18
C MET A 86 -10.33 -3.64 -12.67
N GLN A 87 -11.17 -4.48 -12.08
CA GLN A 87 -11.04 -4.87 -10.67
C GLN A 87 -9.72 -5.60 -10.39
N GLN A 88 -9.23 -6.39 -11.33
CA GLN A 88 -7.93 -7.05 -11.21
C GLN A 88 -6.78 -6.04 -11.25
N VAL A 89 -6.84 -5.06 -12.17
CA VAL A 89 -5.87 -3.97 -12.23
C VAL A 89 -5.89 -3.17 -10.94
N GLU A 90 -7.07 -2.83 -10.41
CA GLU A 90 -7.23 -2.13 -9.13
C GLU A 90 -6.58 -2.92 -7.98
N LYS A 91 -6.80 -4.23 -7.90
CA LYS A 91 -6.15 -5.09 -6.90
C LYS A 91 -4.63 -5.07 -7.02
N MET A 92 -4.10 -5.19 -8.24
CA MET A 92 -2.65 -5.13 -8.49
C MET A 92 -2.06 -3.76 -8.11
N LEU A 93 -2.82 -2.69 -8.31
CA LEU A 93 -2.37 -1.31 -8.11
C LEU A 93 -2.45 -0.86 -6.64
N PHE A 94 -3.38 -1.42 -5.85
CA PHE A 94 -3.64 -0.98 -4.47
C PHE A 94 -3.42 -2.03 -3.39
N TRP A 95 -3.63 -3.31 -3.69
CA TRP A 95 -3.70 -4.37 -2.66
C TRP A 95 -2.52 -5.34 -2.68
N GLU A 96 -1.80 -5.46 -3.81
CA GLU A 96 -0.65 -6.34 -3.89
C GLU A 96 0.58 -5.76 -3.17
N ASP A 97 1.40 -6.60 -2.53
CA ASP A 97 2.63 -6.13 -1.87
C ASP A 97 3.63 -5.52 -2.87
N SER A 98 3.56 -5.92 -4.15
CA SER A 98 4.30 -5.36 -5.28
C SER A 98 3.65 -4.08 -5.87
N SER A 99 2.54 -3.63 -5.29
CA SER A 99 1.74 -2.54 -5.82
C SER A 99 2.53 -1.23 -5.92
N LEU A 100 2.15 -0.43 -6.91
CA LEU A 100 2.74 0.89 -7.10
C LEU A 100 2.56 1.76 -5.85
N MET A 101 1.44 1.63 -5.13
CA MET A 101 1.21 2.33 -3.87
C MET A 101 2.23 1.94 -2.80
N SER A 102 2.46 0.65 -2.57
CA SER A 102 3.47 0.17 -1.61
C SER A 102 4.87 0.65 -1.99
N ARG A 103 5.20 0.63 -3.28
CA ARG A 103 6.49 1.13 -3.80
C ARG A 103 6.64 2.64 -3.66
N VAL A 104 5.58 3.41 -3.90
CA VAL A 104 5.56 4.87 -3.71
C VAL A 104 5.72 5.20 -2.23
N LYS A 105 5.00 4.53 -1.34
CA LYS A 105 5.14 4.71 0.10
C LYS A 105 6.55 4.37 0.60
N ALA A 106 7.15 3.31 0.06
CA ALA A 106 8.54 2.97 0.38
C ALA A 106 9.50 4.10 -0.08
N LEU A 107 9.31 4.62 -1.29
CA LEU A 107 10.11 5.74 -1.81
C LEU A 107 9.92 7.03 -1.00
N GLU A 108 8.70 7.32 -0.55
CA GLU A 108 8.39 8.45 0.34
C GLU A 108 9.13 8.34 1.67
N VAL A 109 9.12 7.15 2.29
CA VAL A 109 9.90 6.89 3.51
C VAL A 109 11.40 7.06 3.26
N TYR A 110 11.92 6.57 2.13
CA TYR A 110 13.33 6.76 1.78
C TYR A 110 13.68 8.23 1.56
N GLN A 111 12.82 9.01 0.89
CA GLN A 111 13.03 10.45 0.69
C GLN A 111 13.02 11.20 2.02
N GLN A 112 12.05 10.92 2.88
CA GLN A 112 11.96 11.54 4.20
C GLN A 112 13.21 11.24 5.04
N ASN A 113 13.67 9.98 5.05
CA ASN A 113 14.87 9.60 5.77
C ASN A 113 16.14 10.26 5.20
N ASP A 114 16.18 10.51 3.88
CA ASP A 114 17.29 11.22 3.25
C ASP A 114 17.26 12.71 3.62
N ASP A 115 16.09 13.36 3.62
CA ASP A 115 15.92 14.76 4.05
C ASP A 115 16.39 14.97 5.50
N GLU A 116 16.00 14.08 6.41
CA GLU A 116 16.46 14.09 7.81
C GLU A 116 17.98 13.92 7.91
N ASN A 117 18.57 13.06 7.08
CA ASN A 117 20.01 12.85 7.02
C ASN A 117 20.75 14.09 6.46
N TRP A 118 20.22 14.75 5.44
CA TRP A 118 20.77 16.00 4.91
C TRP A 118 20.71 17.14 5.94
N GLU A 119 19.65 17.20 6.74
CA GLU A 119 19.53 18.16 7.85
C GLU A 119 20.59 17.92 8.93
N GLN A 120 20.79 16.68 9.35
CA GLN A 120 21.85 16.31 10.31
C GLN A 120 23.26 16.62 9.77
N LEU A 121 23.48 16.38 8.48
CA LEU A 121 24.74 16.74 7.81
C LEU A 121 24.94 18.26 7.73
N ALA A 122 23.88 19.02 7.47
CA ALA A 122 23.92 20.48 7.47
C ALA A 122 24.21 21.03 8.88
N GLU A 123 23.58 20.48 9.91
CA GLU A 123 23.86 20.82 11.32
C GLU A 123 25.32 20.51 11.69
N SER A 124 25.81 19.33 11.30
CA SER A 124 27.20 18.91 11.53
C SER A 124 28.19 19.81 10.79
N ARG A 125 27.88 20.20 9.55
CA ARG A 125 28.68 21.18 8.78
C ARG A 125 28.71 22.54 9.48
N ASN A 126 27.59 23.01 10.03
CA ASN A 126 27.52 24.26 10.77
C ASN A 126 28.37 24.20 12.05
N LYS A 127 28.29 23.10 12.82
CA LYS A 127 29.15 22.86 13.98
C LYS A 127 30.64 22.86 13.61
N ILE A 128 31.01 22.22 12.50
CA ILE A 128 32.40 22.22 12.00
C ILE A 128 32.83 23.63 11.58
N ASN A 129 31.95 24.40 10.94
CA ASN A 129 32.24 25.76 10.55
C ASN A 129 32.43 26.69 11.77
N ASP A 130 31.62 26.52 12.81
CA ASP A 130 31.77 27.28 14.05
C ASP A 130 33.03 26.87 14.83
N LEU A 131 33.37 25.58 14.86
CA LEU A 131 34.67 25.10 15.34
C LEU A 131 35.84 25.71 14.53
N SER A 132 35.71 25.79 13.21
CA SER A 132 36.70 26.42 12.33
C SER A 132 36.86 27.91 12.62
N LYS A 133 35.77 28.64 12.88
CA LYS A 133 35.84 30.05 13.34
C LYS A 133 36.54 30.18 14.68
N ILE A 134 36.27 29.29 15.64
CA ILE A 134 36.93 29.27 16.94
C ILE A 134 38.43 28.97 16.79
N VAL A 135 38.80 28.04 15.91
CA VAL A 135 40.19 27.76 15.54
C VAL A 135 40.84 28.96 14.83
N GLY A 136 40.10 29.64 13.96
CA GLY A 136 40.52 30.88 13.30
C GLY A 136 40.82 32.00 14.32
N ILE A 137 39.96 32.15 15.33
CA ILE A 137 40.17 33.09 16.43
C ILE A 137 41.40 32.66 17.24
N LEU A 138 41.51 31.39 17.62
CA LEU A 138 42.66 30.85 18.36
C LEU A 138 43.99 31.03 17.60
N THR A 139 43.97 30.91 16.27
CA THR A 139 45.13 31.13 15.40
C THR A 139 45.41 32.61 15.13
N SER A 140 44.48 33.53 15.35
CA SER A 140 44.69 34.98 15.23
C SER A 140 45.28 35.63 16.50
N ILE A 141 45.26 34.93 17.64
CA ILE A 141 45.78 35.44 18.92
C ILE A 141 47.32 35.57 18.88
N ARG A 142 47.83 36.74 19.30
CA ARG A 142 49.26 37.09 19.33
C ARG A 142 50.05 36.07 20.18
N GLY A 143 51.20 35.64 19.64
CA GLY A 143 51.84 34.32 19.91
C GLY A 143 52.07 33.88 21.37
N GLY A 144 52.08 34.78 22.35
CA GLY A 144 52.25 34.41 23.76
C GLY A 144 51.12 33.53 24.31
N LEU A 145 49.86 33.84 23.98
CA LEU A 145 48.71 33.06 24.47
C LEU A 145 48.62 31.67 23.82
N LYS A 146 48.99 31.52 22.55
CA LYS A 146 49.03 30.21 21.86
C LYS A 146 49.96 29.25 22.57
N SER A 147 51.16 29.73 22.90
CA SER A 147 52.14 28.95 23.64
C SER A 147 51.63 28.59 25.03
N TRP A 148 50.93 29.52 25.70
CA TRP A 148 50.37 29.27 27.02
C TRP A 148 49.26 28.20 27.02
N PHE A 149 48.36 28.23 26.02
CA PHE A 149 47.32 27.20 25.88
C PHE A 149 47.90 25.81 25.61
N ILE A 150 48.91 25.70 24.74
CA ILE A 150 49.58 24.42 24.44
C ILE A 150 50.28 23.90 25.70
N MET A 151 50.99 24.76 26.43
CA MET A 151 51.64 24.39 27.69
C MET A 151 50.62 23.96 28.75
N PHE A 152 49.45 24.60 28.79
CA PHE A 152 48.37 24.21 29.69
C PHE A 152 47.84 22.81 29.38
N ILE A 153 47.60 22.48 28.10
CA ILE A 153 47.16 21.13 27.69
C ILE A 153 48.21 20.07 28.07
N ILE A 154 49.48 20.33 27.78
CA ILE A 154 50.58 19.42 28.14
C ILE A 154 50.66 19.23 29.67
N PHE A 155 50.51 20.32 30.43
CA PHE A 155 50.52 20.28 31.90
C PHE A 155 49.35 19.48 32.47
N GLN A 156 48.14 19.61 31.92
CA GLN A 156 46.97 18.83 32.34
C GLN A 156 47.18 17.32 32.09
N MET A 157 47.74 16.94 30.93
CA MET A 157 48.03 15.54 30.62
C MET A 157 49.11 14.96 31.55
N LEU A 158 50.15 15.75 31.86
CA LEU A 158 51.17 15.39 32.85
C LEU A 158 50.60 15.25 34.26
N GLY A 159 49.69 16.15 34.65
CA GLY A 159 49.03 16.11 35.96
C GLY A 159 48.22 14.81 36.14
N ILE A 160 47.39 14.46 35.16
CA ILE A 160 46.61 13.21 35.18
C ILE A 160 47.54 11.98 35.25
N PHE A 161 48.64 12.00 34.49
CA PHE A 161 49.63 10.92 34.50
C PHE A 161 50.32 10.74 35.86
N VAL A 162 50.74 11.84 36.50
CA VAL A 162 51.36 11.80 37.84
C VAL A 162 50.36 11.32 38.89
N ILE A 163 49.09 11.72 38.79
CA ILE A 163 48.03 11.23 39.68
C ILE A 163 47.83 9.72 39.50
N ASP A 164 47.73 9.23 38.27
CA ASP A 164 47.55 7.79 37.98
C ASP A 164 48.74 6.95 38.47
N VAL A 165 49.97 7.41 38.22
CA VAL A 165 51.20 6.75 38.72
C VAL A 165 51.27 6.79 40.26
N GLY A 166 50.90 7.93 40.86
CA GLY A 166 50.86 8.11 42.31
C GLY A 166 49.86 7.17 42.99
N VAL A 167 48.65 7.03 42.43
CA VAL A 167 47.64 6.09 42.92
C VAL A 167 48.15 4.65 42.84
N ARG A 168 48.77 4.24 41.74
CA ARG A 168 49.31 2.87 41.60
C ARG A 168 50.50 2.61 42.55
N TYR A 169 51.37 3.60 42.74
CA TYR A 169 52.51 3.47 43.65
C TYR A 169 52.09 3.36 45.11
N LEU A 170 51.10 4.15 45.54
CA LEU A 170 50.54 4.08 46.89
C LEU A 170 49.76 2.79 47.12
N ASN A 171 49.00 2.31 46.14
CA ASN A 171 48.28 1.05 46.22
C ASN A 171 49.25 -0.15 46.40
N ASN A 172 50.39 -0.14 45.72
CA ASN A 172 51.41 -1.19 45.86
C ASN A 172 52.15 -1.19 47.21
N LYS A 173 52.07 -0.10 48.00
CA LYS A 173 52.65 -0.02 49.36
C LYS A 173 51.64 -0.32 50.47
N ALA A 174 50.34 -0.34 50.16
CA ALA A 174 49.27 -0.44 51.16
C ALA A 174 48.81 -1.88 51.48
N ILE A 175 49.60 -2.91 51.17
CA ILE A 175 49.33 -4.27 51.65
C ILE A 175 50.37 -4.68 52.71
N PRO A 176 50.09 -4.39 53.99
CA PRO A 176 50.31 -5.34 55.05
C PRO A 176 48.96 -5.80 55.62
N VAL A 177 48.66 -7.07 55.38
CA VAL A 177 47.96 -8.02 56.27
C VAL A 177 47.03 -7.41 57.34
N CYS A 178 45.73 -7.54 57.13
CA CYS A 178 44.78 -7.96 58.17
C CYS A 178 43.87 -9.04 57.56
N LEU A 179 44.31 -10.29 57.68
CA LEU A 179 43.42 -11.45 57.62
C LEU A 179 42.44 -11.34 58.79
N GLU A 180 41.17 -11.15 58.51
CA GLU A 180 40.10 -11.35 59.49
C GLU A 180 40.10 -12.82 59.95
N PRO A 181 40.15 -13.11 61.26
CA PRO A 181 39.97 -14.46 61.76
C PRO A 181 38.48 -14.82 61.64
N GLY A 182 38.21 -15.97 61.03
CA GLY A 182 36.86 -16.43 60.72
C GLY A 182 35.90 -16.49 61.90
N PHE A 183 34.61 -16.33 61.56
CA PHE A 183 33.52 -16.90 62.33
C PHE A 183 32.70 -17.84 61.44
N ASN A 184 32.34 -18.96 62.05
CA ASN A 184 32.01 -20.26 61.50
C ASN A 184 30.49 -20.41 61.32
N LEU A 185 30.00 -21.24 60.38
CA LEU A 185 29.08 -22.35 60.68
C LEU A 185 28.63 -23.15 59.44
N SER A 186 28.65 -24.46 59.65
CA SER A 186 27.71 -25.49 59.16
C SER A 186 28.16 -26.36 57.99
N SER A 187 28.78 -27.49 58.34
CA SER A 187 28.30 -28.83 57.94
C SER A 187 29.15 -29.91 58.61
N LYS A 188 28.66 -30.46 59.71
CA LYS A 188 28.97 -31.82 60.17
C LYS A 188 27.63 -32.50 60.45
N SER A 189 27.41 -33.60 59.74
CA SER A 189 26.51 -34.74 60.00
C SER A 189 25.08 -34.47 60.44
#